data_AF-A0A7S3MJQ0-F1
#
_entry.id   AF-A0A7S3MJQ0-F1
#
_cell.length_a   1.000
_cell.length_b   1.000
_cell.length_c   1.000
_cell.angle_alpha   90.00
_cell.angle_beta   90.00
_cell.angle_gamma   90.00
#
_symmetry.space_group_name_H-M   'P 1'
#
loop_
_entity.id
_entity.type
_entity.pdbx_description
1 polymer ?
#
loop_
_entity_poly.entity_id
_entity_poly.type
_entity_poly.pdbx_seq_one_letter_code
_entity_poly.pdbx_strand_id
1 'polypeptide(L)'
;LIGGGFRTYSPCRKDKLIIRRRFPYEFKLIEHYESSLHFNHWKKMIRTDGRYRKLYFYHHRQKDGLILREEFFDEKNKIIEEYKNRPDRLIYRSVTFTPNTDLLNQQSLRLKENNYGKDVLINKMTQKFELDPDLPADNQIKKTEFNIQQKQ
;
A
#
# COMPACT_ATOMS: atom_id res chain seq x y z
N LEU A 1 -7.08 33.25 10.01
CA LEU A 1 -7.47 32.08 10.82
C LEU A 1 -6.33 31.07 10.76
N ILE A 2 -5.56 30.94 11.85
CA ILE A 2 -4.36 30.09 11.90
C ILE A 2 -4.82 28.63 11.91
N GLY A 3 -4.55 27.90 10.82
CA GLY A 3 -4.84 26.47 10.71
C GLY A 3 -4.01 25.67 11.72
N GLY A 4 -4.53 25.53 12.94
CA GLY A 4 -3.85 24.92 14.08
C GLY A 4 -3.71 23.41 13.93
N GLY A 5 -2.55 22.95 13.44
CA GLY A 5 -2.15 21.55 13.54
C GLY A 5 -1.46 21.26 14.87
N PHE A 6 -1.81 20.17 15.54
CA PHE A 6 -1.11 19.73 16.76
C PHE A 6 0.12 18.92 16.39
N ARG A 7 1.29 19.27 16.95
CA ARG A 7 2.55 18.54 16.77
C ARG A 7 3.00 17.93 18.08
N THR A 8 3.27 16.64 18.08
CA THR A 8 3.85 15.92 19.23
C THR A 8 5.16 15.28 18.81
N TYR A 9 6.19 15.48 19.64
CA TYR A 9 7.47 14.79 19.54
C TYR A 9 7.51 13.67 20.56
N SER A 10 8.12 12.55 20.22
CA SER A 10 8.19 11.40 21.14
C SER A 10 9.55 10.71 21.07
N PRO A 11 10.56 11.21 21.78
CA PRO A 11 11.86 10.56 21.83
C PRO A 11 11.73 9.15 22.42
N CYS A 12 12.56 8.23 21.90
CA CYS A 12 12.80 6.90 22.48
C CYS A 12 11.60 5.92 22.52
N ARG A 13 10.57 6.10 21.68
CA ARG A 13 9.50 5.11 21.55
C ARG A 13 9.99 3.82 20.90
N LYS A 14 9.49 2.67 21.37
CA LYS A 14 9.75 1.34 20.77
C LYS A 14 9.34 1.27 19.29
N ASP A 15 8.23 1.90 18.94
CA ASP A 15 7.72 1.98 17.56
C ASP A 15 8.44 2.99 16.68
N LYS A 16 9.48 3.67 17.20
CA LYS A 16 10.32 4.62 16.48
C LYS A 16 9.60 5.84 15.90
N LEU A 17 8.41 6.17 16.42
CA LEU A 17 7.68 7.39 16.04
C LEU A 17 8.44 8.64 16.51
N ILE A 18 8.90 9.46 15.57
CA ILE A 18 9.63 10.71 15.86
C ILE A 18 8.64 11.86 16.05
N ILE A 19 7.75 12.03 15.07
CA ILE A 19 6.83 13.17 14.97
C ILE A 19 5.45 12.67 14.57
N ARG A 20 4.43 13.18 15.27
CA ARG A 20 3.03 13.07 14.89
C ARG A 20 2.44 14.46 14.68
N ARG A 21 1.75 14.67 13.56
CA ARG A 21 1.00 15.88 13.24
C ARG A 21 -0.46 15.53 12.98
N ARG A 22 -1.37 16.23 13.65
CA ARG A 22 -2.82 16.09 13.47
C ARG A 22 -3.38 17.37 12.86
N PHE A 23 -4.22 17.21 11.85
CA PHE A 23 -5.01 18.27 11.22
C PHE A 23 -6.48 17.90 11.42
N PRO A 24 -7.11 18.31 12.55
CA PRO A 24 -8.44 17.85 12.93
C PRO A 24 -9.51 18.17 11.88
N TYR A 25 -9.48 19.39 11.33
CA TYR A 25 -10.44 19.83 10.31
C TYR A 25 -10.27 19.14 8.95
N GLU A 26 -9.13 18.49 8.72
CA GLU A 26 -8.88 17.66 7.52
C GLU A 26 -9.07 16.16 7.81
N PHE A 27 -9.40 15.78 9.06
CA PHE A 27 -9.41 14.39 9.53
C PHE A 27 -8.10 13.64 9.21
N LYS A 28 -6.98 14.37 9.24
CA LYS A 28 -5.71 13.91 8.69
C LYS A 28 -4.65 13.78 9.77
N LEU A 29 -3.94 12.66 9.71
CA LEU A 29 -2.83 12.32 10.59
C LEU A 29 -1.58 12.08 9.72
N ILE A 30 -0.47 12.69 10.10
CA ILE A 30 0.84 12.45 9.50
C ILE A 30 1.81 12.01 10.58
N GLU A 31 2.46 10.87 10.36
CA GLU A 31 3.44 10.28 11.28
C GLU A 31 4.75 10.06 10.55
N HIS A 32 5.86 10.36 11.23
CA HIS A 32 7.22 10.13 10.75
C HIS A 32 7.95 9.21 11.72
N TYR A 33 8.68 8.26 11.17
CA TYR A 33 9.33 7.21 11.92
C TYR A 33 10.81 7.15 11.62
N GLU A 34 11.61 6.84 12.63
CA GLU A 34 13.03 6.55 12.49
C GLU A 34 13.22 5.19 11.83
N SER A 35 14.31 5.03 11.09
CA SER A 35 14.62 3.72 10.53
C SER A 35 14.97 2.71 11.61
N SER A 36 14.47 1.50 11.46
CA SER A 36 14.78 0.39 12.37
C SER A 36 14.67 -0.95 11.64
N LEU A 37 15.58 -1.84 11.99
CA LEU A 37 15.57 -3.23 11.56
C LEU A 37 14.58 -4.09 12.36
N HIS A 38 14.17 -3.63 13.55
CA HIS A 38 13.39 -4.43 14.51
C HIS A 38 11.92 -4.02 14.61
N PHE A 39 11.57 -2.77 14.28
CA PHE A 39 10.24 -2.22 14.49
C PHE A 39 9.75 -1.45 13.27
N ASN A 40 8.46 -1.60 12.96
CA ASN A 40 7.69 -0.90 11.92
C ASN A 40 8.55 -0.14 10.91
N HIS A 41 8.87 -0.81 9.80
CA HIS A 41 9.76 -0.32 8.75
C HIS A 41 9.21 0.85 7.91
N TRP A 42 8.32 1.62 8.49
CA TRP A 42 7.69 2.77 7.88
C TRP A 42 8.64 3.94 8.02
N LYS A 43 8.70 4.77 6.98
CA LYS A 43 9.37 6.07 7.01
C LYS A 43 8.37 7.17 7.33
N LYS A 44 7.17 7.05 6.77
CA LYS A 44 6.09 8.03 6.92
C LYS A 44 4.74 7.35 6.71
N MET A 45 3.77 7.69 7.55
CA MET A 45 2.36 7.37 7.35
C MET A 45 1.58 8.66 7.14
N ILE A 46 0.67 8.67 6.18
CA ILE A 46 -0.39 9.66 6.07
C ILE A 46 -1.70 8.90 6.14
N ARG A 47 -2.62 9.33 7.01
CA ARG A 47 -3.95 8.76 7.11
C ARG A 47 -4.98 9.88 7.03
N THR A 48 -6.00 9.66 6.23
CA THR A 48 -7.25 10.43 6.28
C THR A 48 -8.33 9.49 6.77
N ASP A 49 -8.98 9.86 7.87
CA ASP A 49 -9.85 8.95 8.61
C ASP A 49 -10.95 8.35 7.73
N GLY A 50 -11.17 7.04 7.86
CA GLY A 50 -12.15 6.26 7.09
C GLY A 50 -11.97 6.22 5.56
N ARG A 51 -10.96 6.87 4.98
CA ARG A 51 -10.88 7.05 3.51
C ARG A 51 -9.60 6.52 2.89
N TYR A 52 -8.47 6.84 3.50
CA TYR A 52 -7.18 6.70 2.81
C TYR A 52 -6.01 6.51 3.77
N ARG A 53 -5.07 5.65 3.40
CA ARG A 53 -3.79 5.50 4.09
C ARG A 53 -2.64 5.38 3.09
N LYS A 54 -1.61 6.19 3.27
CA LYS A 54 -0.35 6.17 2.52
C LYS A 54 0.79 5.78 3.44
N LEU A 55 1.52 4.74 3.09
CA LEU A 55 2.67 4.22 3.80
C LEU A 55 3.90 4.34 2.91
N TYR A 56 4.91 5.07 3.39
CA TYR A 56 6.24 5.10 2.81
C TYR A 56 7.14 4.18 3.62
N PHE A 57 8.02 3.46 2.94
CA PHE A 57 8.89 2.47 3.56
C PHE A 57 10.37 2.82 3.37
N TYR A 58 11.20 2.38 4.31
CA TYR A 58 12.64 2.39 4.12
C TYR A 58 13.04 1.26 3.18
N HIS A 59 13.88 1.54 2.18
CA HIS A 59 14.24 0.55 1.15
C HIS A 59 14.95 -0.69 1.71
N HIS A 60 15.64 -0.57 2.84
CA HIS A 60 16.46 -1.64 3.43
C HIS A 60 15.66 -2.54 4.39
N ARG A 61 14.35 -2.34 4.50
CA ARG A 61 13.54 -3.05 5.49
C ARG A 61 13.43 -4.56 5.25
N GLN A 62 13.32 -4.93 3.98
CA GLN A 62 12.88 -6.21 3.48
C GLN A 62 13.44 -6.31 2.05
N LYS A 63 13.75 -7.52 1.62
CA LYS A 63 14.19 -7.79 0.24
C LYS A 63 13.04 -7.80 -0.77
N ASP A 64 11.85 -7.32 -0.38
CA ASP A 64 10.64 -7.27 -1.21
C ASP A 64 10.60 -6.07 -2.17
N GLY A 65 11.47 -5.06 -1.95
CA GLY A 65 11.55 -3.85 -2.75
C GLY A 65 10.38 -2.88 -2.59
N LEU A 66 9.43 -3.10 -1.66
CA LEU A 66 8.26 -2.24 -1.51
C LEU A 66 8.66 -0.90 -0.90
N ILE A 67 8.37 0.20 -1.60
CA ILE A 67 8.74 1.57 -1.18
C ILE A 67 7.51 2.43 -0.83
N LEU A 68 6.36 2.11 -1.41
CA LEU A 68 5.12 2.84 -1.19
C LEU A 68 3.94 1.86 -1.19
N ARG A 69 2.99 2.07 -0.28
CA ARG A 69 1.66 1.46 -0.32
C ARG A 69 0.58 2.50 -0.06
N GLU A 70 -0.37 2.61 -0.96
CA GLU A 70 -1.56 3.44 -0.84
C GLU A 70 -2.78 2.53 -0.72
N GLU A 71 -3.63 2.81 0.26
CA GLU A 71 -4.83 2.06 0.55
C GLU A 71 -6.01 3.02 0.52
N PHE A 72 -6.99 2.71 -0.33
CA PHE A 72 -8.23 3.45 -0.50
C PHE A 72 -9.35 2.59 0.08
N PHE A 73 -9.98 3.10 1.14
CA PHE A 73 -11.07 2.44 1.87
C PHE A 73 -12.45 2.96 1.46
N ASP A 74 -12.49 3.85 0.47
CA ASP A 74 -13.71 4.35 -0.12
C ASP A 74 -14.35 3.30 -1.05
N GLU A 75 -15.28 3.75 -1.89
CA GLU A 75 -15.99 2.92 -2.87
C GLU A 75 -15.06 2.06 -3.75
N LYS A 76 -13.80 2.44 -3.91
CA LYS A 76 -12.86 1.74 -4.80
C LYS A 76 -12.24 0.50 -4.17
N ASN A 77 -12.20 0.39 -2.84
CA ASN A 77 -11.53 -0.68 -2.10
C ASN A 77 -10.24 -1.15 -2.82
N LYS A 78 -9.25 -0.25 -2.85
CA LYS A 78 -8.09 -0.37 -3.72
C LYS A 78 -6.79 -0.27 -2.94
N ILE A 79 -5.83 -1.11 -3.30
CA ILE A 79 -4.45 -1.01 -2.85
C ILE A 79 -3.58 -0.72 -4.06
N ILE A 80 -2.63 0.20 -3.91
CA ILE A 80 -1.57 0.49 -4.87
C ILE A 80 -0.24 0.32 -4.15
N GLU A 81 0.69 -0.36 -4.80
CA GLU A 81 2.01 -0.63 -4.29
C GLU A 81 3.05 -0.27 -5.36
N GLU A 82 4.09 0.44 -4.94
CA GLU A 82 5.25 0.74 -5.78
C GLU A 82 6.49 0.07 -5.22
N TYR A 83 7.31 -0.43 -6.14
CA TYR A 83 8.47 -1.25 -5.83
C TYR A 83 9.72 -0.71 -6.50
N LYS A 84 10.87 -1.05 -5.93
CA LYS A 84 12.19 -0.72 -6.45
C LYS A 84 13.14 -1.90 -6.24
N ASN A 85 14.06 -2.10 -7.20
CA ASN A 85 15.13 -3.11 -7.13
C ASN A 85 14.61 -4.54 -6.93
N ARG A 86 13.48 -4.86 -7.57
CA ARG A 86 12.90 -6.19 -7.54
C ARG A 86 13.51 -7.08 -8.63
N PRO A 87 13.88 -8.34 -8.34
CA PRO A 87 14.54 -9.22 -9.32
C PRO A 87 13.64 -9.57 -10.51
N ASP A 88 12.32 -9.65 -10.26
CA ASP A 88 11.27 -9.82 -11.27
C ASP A 88 10.88 -8.51 -11.97
N ARG A 89 11.60 -7.41 -11.73
CA ARG A 89 11.37 -6.08 -12.34
C ARG A 89 9.99 -5.49 -12.11
N LEU A 90 9.19 -6.04 -11.20
CA LEU A 90 7.89 -5.48 -10.80
C LEU A 90 8.13 -4.11 -10.17
N ILE A 91 7.54 -3.06 -10.75
CA ILE A 91 7.65 -1.67 -10.25
C ILE A 91 6.34 -1.15 -9.68
N TYR A 92 5.21 -1.75 -10.07
CA TYR A 92 3.89 -1.29 -9.69
C TYR A 92 2.92 -2.45 -9.62
N ARG A 93 2.09 -2.47 -8.58
CA ARG A 93 0.92 -3.35 -8.45
C ARG A 93 -0.27 -2.54 -7.98
N SER A 94 -1.44 -2.76 -8.57
CA SER A 94 -2.70 -2.28 -8.02
C SER A 94 -3.73 -3.38 -7.96
N VAL A 95 -4.47 -3.44 -6.86
CA VAL A 95 -5.49 -4.46 -6.60
C VAL A 95 -6.77 -3.74 -6.19
N THR A 96 -7.88 -4.06 -6.82
CA THR A 96 -9.22 -3.69 -6.36
C THR A 96 -9.95 -4.93 -5.88
N PHE A 97 -10.66 -4.84 -4.78
CA PHE A 97 -11.28 -5.98 -4.14
C PHE A 97 -12.65 -5.66 -3.56
N THR A 98 -13.43 -6.70 -3.28
CA THR A 98 -14.72 -6.61 -2.59
C THR A 98 -14.55 -7.17 -1.18
N PRO A 99 -14.87 -6.40 -0.12
CA PRO A 99 -14.71 -6.85 1.26
C PRO A 99 -15.81 -7.83 1.71
N ASN A 100 -16.85 -8.04 0.92
CA ASN A 100 -17.94 -8.94 1.27
C ASN A 100 -17.51 -10.41 1.12
N THR A 101 -17.54 -11.12 2.25
CA THR A 101 -17.14 -12.52 2.40
C THR A 101 -18.20 -13.53 1.97
N ASP A 102 -19.44 -13.11 1.75
CA ASP A 102 -20.54 -14.04 1.44
C ASP A 102 -20.40 -14.71 0.05
N LEU A 103 -19.47 -14.21 -0.78
CA LEU A 103 -19.13 -14.73 -2.11
C LEU A 103 -17.93 -15.71 -2.11
N LEU A 104 -17.39 -16.08 -0.94
CA LEU A 104 -16.14 -16.86 -0.81
C LEU A 104 -16.21 -18.32 -1.29
N ASN A 105 -17.37 -18.80 -1.76
CA ASN A 105 -17.60 -20.19 -2.16
C ASN A 105 -17.13 -20.54 -3.59
N GLN A 106 -16.66 -19.56 -4.38
CA GLN A 106 -16.09 -19.81 -5.71
C GLN A 106 -14.57 -19.72 -5.68
N GLN A 107 -13.89 -20.51 -6.52
CA GLN A 107 -12.44 -20.68 -6.70
C GLN A 107 -11.68 -19.37 -7.02
N SER A 108 -11.72 -18.42 -6.10
CA SER A 108 -11.37 -17.03 -6.34
C SER A 108 -10.08 -16.64 -5.63
N LEU A 109 -9.32 -15.73 -6.25
CA LEU A 109 -8.09 -15.18 -5.70
C LEU A 109 -8.41 -14.34 -4.46
N ARG A 110 -8.01 -14.83 -3.29
CA ARG A 110 -8.21 -14.17 -2.00
C ARG A 110 -7.00 -13.32 -1.63
N LEU A 111 -7.26 -12.16 -1.03
CA LEU A 111 -6.24 -11.34 -0.40
C LEU A 111 -6.53 -11.27 1.09
N LYS A 112 -5.58 -11.67 1.94
CA LYS A 112 -5.68 -11.43 3.37
C LYS A 112 -5.41 -9.95 3.63
N GLU A 113 -6.47 -9.19 3.90
CA GLU A 113 -6.36 -7.75 4.11
C GLU A 113 -6.46 -7.40 5.59
N ASN A 114 -5.35 -6.87 6.12
CA ASN A 114 -5.18 -6.61 7.55
C ASN A 114 -6.18 -5.57 8.09
N ASN A 115 -6.73 -4.70 7.24
CA ASN A 115 -7.69 -3.70 7.66
C ASN A 115 -9.08 -4.26 7.99
N TYR A 116 -9.54 -5.28 7.26
CA TYR A 116 -10.86 -5.89 7.48
C TYR A 116 -10.81 -7.09 8.43
N GLY A 117 -9.61 -7.59 8.75
CA GLY A 117 -9.43 -8.78 9.57
C GLY A 117 -10.01 -10.05 8.92
N LYS A 118 -10.25 -10.01 7.60
CA LYS A 118 -10.89 -11.06 6.80
C LYS A 118 -10.24 -11.13 5.43
N ASP A 119 -10.41 -12.26 4.76
CA ASP A 119 -10.05 -12.39 3.35
C ASP A 119 -11.01 -11.59 2.49
N VAL A 120 -10.48 -10.87 1.51
CA VAL A 120 -11.25 -10.10 0.53
C VAL A 120 -11.13 -10.72 -0.86
N LEU A 121 -12.18 -10.59 -1.67
CA LEU A 121 -12.24 -11.11 -3.03
C LEU A 121 -11.55 -10.13 -3.98
N ILE A 122 -10.50 -10.56 -4.69
CA ILE A 122 -9.86 -9.70 -5.70
C ILE A 122 -10.75 -9.60 -6.93
N ASN A 123 -11.13 -8.38 -7.31
CA ASN A 123 -11.93 -8.11 -8.52
C ASN A 123 -11.02 -7.92 -9.74
N LYS A 124 -9.95 -7.14 -9.57
CA LYS A 124 -8.99 -6.80 -10.63
C LYS A 124 -7.61 -6.60 -10.03
N MET A 125 -6.59 -7.03 -10.77
CA MET A 125 -5.19 -6.76 -10.47
C MET A 125 -4.49 -6.22 -11.72
N THR A 126 -3.62 -5.24 -11.53
CA THR A 126 -2.73 -4.72 -12.58
C THR A 126 -1.32 -4.71 -12.06
N GLN A 127 -0.38 -5.22 -12.84
CA GLN A 127 1.04 -5.17 -12.54
C GLN A 127 1.77 -4.49 -13.70
N LYS A 128 2.82 -3.72 -13.40
CA LYS A 128 3.71 -3.15 -14.40
C LYS A 128 5.15 -3.50 -14.05
N PHE A 129 5.94 -3.72 -15.09
CA PHE A 129 7.32 -4.15 -14.99
C PHE A 129 8.24 -3.13 -15.66
N GLU A 130 9.45 -3.01 -15.14
CA GLU A 130 10.55 -2.27 -15.76
C GLU A 130 11.04 -3.01 -17.01
N LEU A 131 11.38 -2.26 -18.05
CA LEU A 131 11.92 -2.83 -19.28
C LEU A 131 13.38 -3.22 -19.09
N ASP A 132 13.76 -4.32 -19.70
CA ASP A 132 15.13 -4.77 -19.83
C ASP A 132 15.80 -4.18 -21.07
N PRO A 133 16.80 -3.30 -20.93
CA PRO A 133 17.53 -2.78 -22.08
C PRO A 133 18.27 -3.88 -22.86
N ASP A 134 18.57 -5.01 -22.20
CA ASP A 134 19.33 -6.11 -22.79
C ASP A 134 18.44 -7.11 -23.56
N LEU A 135 17.10 -6.97 -23.47
CA LEU A 135 16.16 -7.83 -24.20
C LEU A 135 15.44 -7.04 -25.31
N PRO A 136 15.12 -7.66 -26.45
CA PRO A 136 14.23 -7.06 -27.45
C PRO A 136 12.86 -6.73 -26.87
N ALA A 137 12.26 -5.60 -27.26
CA ALA A 137 10.97 -5.14 -26.72
C ALA A 137 9.83 -6.17 -26.91
N ASP A 138 9.85 -6.91 -28.02
CA ASP A 138 8.83 -7.91 -28.36
C ASP A 138 8.79 -9.10 -27.37
N ASN A 139 9.90 -9.34 -26.67
CA ASN A 139 10.02 -10.43 -25.70
C ASN A 139 9.74 -9.96 -24.26
N GLN A 140 9.33 -8.71 -24.08
CA GLN A 140 9.16 -8.11 -22.76
C GLN A 140 7.70 -7.84 -22.42
N ILE A 141 7.32 -8.18 -21.19
CA ILE A 141 5.99 -7.90 -20.66
C ILE A 141 6.05 -6.60 -19.85
N LYS A 142 5.51 -5.51 -20.41
CA LYS A 142 5.45 -4.21 -19.71
C LYS A 142 4.34 -4.14 -18.66
N LYS A 143 3.23 -4.84 -18.89
CA LYS A 143 2.02 -4.76 -18.07
C LYS A 143 1.22 -6.06 -18.17
N THR A 144 0.73 -6.52 -17.03
CA THR A 144 -0.29 -7.57 -16.96
C THR A 144 -1.54 -7.04 -16.26
N GLU A 145 -2.70 -7.46 -16.74
CA GLU A 145 -3.99 -7.18 -16.13
C GLU A 145 -4.78 -8.47 -15.95
N PHE A 146 -5.30 -8.67 -14.74
CA PHE A 146 -6.14 -9.80 -14.39
C PHE A 146 -7.51 -9.25 -14.00
N ASN A 147 -8.54 -9.57 -14.78
CA ASN A 147 -9.94 -9.27 -14.45
C ASN A 147 -10.57 -10.56 -13.94
N ILE A 148 -10.78 -10.64 -12.63
CA ILE A 148 -11.14 -11.90 -11.94
C ILE A 148 -12.66 -12.03 -11.80
N GLN A 149 -13.41 -10.92 -11.85
CA GLN A 149 -14.84 -10.98 -12.12
C GLN A 149 -15.07 -11.34 -13.59
N GLN A 150 -15.41 -12.61 -13.84
CA GLN A 150 -16.12 -12.98 -15.07
C GLN A 150 -17.49 -12.31 -15.01
N LYS A 151 -17.82 -11.50 -16.02
CA LYS A 151 -19.21 -11.12 -16.26
C LYS A 151 -20.00 -12.42 -16.44
N GLN A 152 -20.93 -12.70 -15.54
CA GLN A 152 -22.09 -13.53 -15.87
C GLN A 152 -23.05 -12.69 -16.69
#